data_AF-A0A9E0EVA6-F1
#
_entry.id   AF-A0A9E0EVA6-F1
#
_cell.length_a   1.000
_cell.length_b   1.000
_cell.length_c   1.000
_cell.angle_alpha   90.00
_cell.angle_beta   90.00
_cell.angle_gamma   90.00
#
_symmetry.space_group_name_H-M   'P 1'
#
loop_
_entity.id
_entity.type
_entity.pdbx_description
1 polymer ?
#
loop_
_entity_poly.entity_id
_entity_poly.type
_entity_poly.pdbx_seq_one_letter_code
_entity_poly.pdbx_strand_id
1 'polypeptide(L)'
;MNDERILFEKPDLALLRKDHAVFDMHFHTCRTDGRDSVRAIAHRARILGVGVAITDHNDIESALEMAQYRDVPSIPGIEITSREGTHILVYFYESRHLKKFYTKYIQPFLGREIMSSTRLSMEEIVHSAKLFPSVTIFPHPYCVAYTGICNLNFEQARLERLLDAADGVEVINAENIHRWNLRCTLLGLYLKKAITGGSDGHSLYHMGKVVTYACCEPTGPAMLDAIKNGSARVIGKEINLFRKVAAGTSKLNVPVAAYPERLGKNIRYSYRLIHVKSILIRRQLQLRIYRRRNRLHPLR
;
A
#
# COMPACT_ATOMS: atom_id res chain seq x y z
N MET A 1 -12.74 8.62 25.58
CA MET A 1 -13.05 7.32 24.97
C MET A 1 -11.83 6.91 24.16
N ASN A 2 -11.18 5.80 24.50
CA ASN A 2 -10.08 5.23 23.71
C ASN A 2 -10.67 4.72 22.39
N ASP A 3 -10.69 5.60 21.40
CA ASP A 3 -11.19 5.35 20.05
C ASP A 3 -10.06 4.73 19.21
N GLU A 4 -9.66 3.50 19.55
CA GLU A 4 -8.60 2.82 18.82
C GLU A 4 -9.15 2.30 17.48
N ARG A 5 -9.18 3.21 16.49
CA ARG A 5 -9.50 2.91 15.09
C ARG A 5 -8.48 1.97 14.42
N ILE A 6 -7.33 1.73 15.05
CA ILE A 6 -6.22 0.94 14.51
C ILE A 6 -5.74 -0.02 15.60
N LEU A 7 -5.88 -1.32 15.37
CA LEU A 7 -5.57 -2.38 16.33
C LEU A 7 -4.51 -3.33 15.78
N PHE A 8 -3.39 -3.46 16.49
CA PHE A 8 -2.33 -4.42 16.16
C PHE A 8 -2.60 -5.77 16.80
N GLU A 9 -3.60 -6.48 16.30
CA GLU A 9 -4.07 -7.77 16.80
C GLU A 9 -4.40 -8.75 15.67
N LYS A 10 -4.39 -10.05 15.96
CA LYS A 10 -4.87 -11.04 14.98
C LYS A 10 -6.39 -10.88 14.87
N PRO A 11 -6.96 -10.65 13.68
CA PRO A 11 -8.40 -10.45 13.55
C PRO A 11 -9.15 -11.75 13.83
N ASP A 12 -10.17 -11.67 14.69
CA ASP A 12 -11.24 -12.67 14.76
C ASP A 12 -12.31 -12.31 13.72
N LEU A 13 -12.14 -12.85 12.51
CA LEU A 13 -13.03 -12.57 11.39
C LEU A 13 -14.47 -13.04 11.66
N ALA A 14 -14.68 -14.07 12.47
CA ALA A 14 -16.03 -14.55 12.77
C ALA A 14 -16.76 -13.58 13.71
N LEU A 15 -16.05 -13.02 14.69
CA LEU A 15 -16.59 -12.01 15.59
C LEU A 15 -16.84 -10.69 14.86
N LEU A 16 -15.86 -10.19 14.10
CA LEU A 16 -15.96 -8.89 13.41
C LEU A 16 -17.17 -8.81 12.48
N ARG A 17 -17.42 -9.89 11.72
CA ARG A 17 -18.49 -9.96 10.71
C ARG A 17 -19.92 -10.01 11.28
N LYS A 18 -20.09 -10.16 12.60
CA LYS A 18 -21.43 -10.09 13.21
C LYS A 18 -22.04 -8.70 13.05
N ASP A 19 -21.21 -7.67 13.24
CA ASP A 19 -21.66 -6.29 13.34
C ASP A 19 -20.99 -5.37 12.29
N HIS A 20 -20.06 -5.88 11.48
CA HIS A 20 -19.27 -5.07 10.55
C HIS A 20 -19.12 -5.74 9.18
N ALA A 21 -19.06 -4.91 8.14
CA ALA A 21 -18.43 -5.27 6.88
C ALA A 21 -16.92 -5.40 7.09
N VAL A 22 -16.29 -6.44 6.53
CA VAL A 22 -14.86 -6.72 6.69
C VAL A 22 -14.23 -6.99 5.33
N PHE A 23 -13.20 -6.23 4.98
CA PHE A 23 -12.52 -6.29 3.69
C PHE A 23 -11.00 -6.41 3.84
N ASP A 24 -10.39 -7.27 3.03
CA ASP A 24 -8.97 -7.18 2.73
C ASP A 24 -8.77 -6.22 1.56
N MET A 25 -8.18 -5.05 1.83
CA MET A 25 -8.14 -3.94 0.88
C MET A 25 -6.95 -3.98 -0.09
N HIS A 26 -6.08 -4.98 0.00
CA HIS A 26 -4.86 -5.03 -0.81
C HIS A 26 -4.47 -6.48 -1.08
N PHE A 27 -4.73 -6.99 -2.29
CA PHE A 27 -4.47 -8.37 -2.65
C PHE A 27 -4.10 -8.53 -4.13
N HIS A 28 -3.14 -9.41 -4.41
CA HIS A 28 -2.56 -9.65 -5.74
C HIS A 28 -2.86 -11.06 -6.24
N THR A 29 -3.03 -11.18 -7.55
CA THR A 29 -3.32 -12.45 -8.25
C THR A 29 -2.11 -12.97 -9.01
N CYS A 30 -2.21 -14.20 -9.54
CA CYS A 30 -1.22 -14.79 -10.43
C CYS A 30 -1.01 -14.06 -11.77
N ARG A 31 -1.80 -13.02 -12.06
CA ARG A 31 -1.61 -12.21 -13.26
C ARG A 31 -0.40 -11.26 -13.14
N THR A 32 -0.06 -10.85 -11.91
CA THR A 32 1.11 -9.99 -11.63
C THR A 32 2.16 -10.77 -10.84
N ASP A 33 2.19 -10.61 -9.52
CA ASP A 33 3.18 -11.20 -8.63
C ASP A 33 2.57 -12.04 -7.50
N GLY A 34 1.25 -12.22 -7.49
CA GLY A 34 0.56 -13.19 -6.66
C GLY A 34 0.71 -14.62 -7.19
N ARG A 35 0.20 -15.60 -6.44
CA ARG A 35 0.25 -17.03 -6.81
C ARG A 35 -1.09 -17.61 -7.24
N ASP A 36 -2.17 -16.99 -6.78
CA ASP A 36 -3.50 -17.58 -6.84
C ASP A 36 -4.37 -16.93 -7.91
N SER A 37 -5.22 -17.73 -8.55
CA SER A 37 -6.20 -17.24 -9.52
C SER A 37 -7.35 -16.52 -8.82
N VAL A 38 -8.05 -15.67 -9.57
CA VAL A 38 -9.26 -14.97 -9.09
C VAL A 38 -10.29 -15.96 -8.54
N ARG A 39 -10.48 -17.12 -9.21
CA ARG A 39 -11.36 -18.19 -8.72
C ARG A 39 -10.97 -18.69 -7.33
N ALA A 40 -9.68 -18.96 -7.11
CA ALA A 40 -9.18 -19.47 -5.83
C ALA A 40 -9.30 -18.41 -4.73
N ILE A 41 -9.04 -17.14 -5.07
CA ILE A 41 -9.23 -15.99 -4.21
C ILE A 41 -10.70 -15.83 -3.80
N ALA A 42 -11.63 -15.84 -4.77
CA ALA A 42 -13.07 -15.76 -4.50
C ALA A 42 -13.54 -16.92 -3.59
N HIS A 43 -13.05 -18.15 -3.83
CA HIS A 43 -13.32 -19.30 -2.97
C HIS A 43 -12.84 -19.08 -1.53
N ARG A 44 -11.61 -18.58 -1.35
CA ARG A 44 -11.05 -18.30 -0.02
C ARG A 44 -11.80 -17.17 0.70
N ALA A 45 -12.10 -16.09 -0.01
CA ALA A 45 -12.86 -14.96 0.52
C ALA A 45 -14.24 -15.41 1.03
N ARG A 46 -14.94 -16.26 0.28
CA ARG A 46 -16.21 -16.87 0.68
C ARG A 46 -16.11 -17.70 1.96
N ILE A 47 -15.08 -18.55 2.08
CA ILE A 47 -14.84 -19.35 3.30
C ILE A 47 -14.59 -18.46 4.52
N LEU A 48 -13.83 -17.37 4.34
CA LEU A 48 -13.52 -16.44 5.42
C LEU A 48 -14.68 -15.48 5.72
N GLY A 49 -15.61 -15.31 4.78
CA GLY A 49 -16.67 -14.30 4.81
C GLY A 49 -16.17 -12.87 4.67
N VAL A 50 -14.98 -12.67 4.10
CA VAL A 50 -14.37 -11.34 3.93
C VAL A 50 -14.58 -10.85 2.49
N GLY A 51 -14.83 -9.55 2.34
CA GLY A 51 -14.71 -8.89 1.05
C GLY A 51 -13.25 -8.71 0.66
N VAL A 52 -12.98 -8.47 -0.63
CA VAL A 52 -11.62 -8.32 -1.13
C VAL A 52 -11.52 -7.24 -2.21
N ALA A 53 -10.47 -6.41 -2.15
CA ALA A 53 -10.05 -5.58 -3.25
C ALA A 53 -8.90 -6.27 -3.99
N ILE A 54 -9.10 -6.58 -5.28
CA ILE A 54 -8.02 -7.03 -6.15
C ILE A 54 -7.32 -5.79 -6.69
N THR A 55 -6.02 -5.70 -6.46
CA THR A 55 -5.21 -4.50 -6.72
C THR A 55 -3.92 -4.86 -7.43
N ASP A 56 -4.04 -5.68 -8.48
CA ASP A 56 -2.89 -6.09 -9.29
C ASP A 56 -2.09 -4.88 -9.80
N HIS A 57 -0.78 -5.06 -9.88
CA HIS A 57 0.14 -4.04 -10.37
C HIS A 57 -0.11 -3.63 -11.82
N ASN A 58 -0.54 -2.39 -12.03
CA ASN A 58 -0.80 -1.77 -13.34
C ASN A 58 -1.73 -2.56 -14.28
N ASP A 59 -2.56 -3.46 -13.76
CA ASP A 59 -3.53 -4.26 -14.51
C ASP A 59 -4.85 -4.33 -13.77
N ILE A 60 -5.96 -4.46 -14.50
CA ILE A 60 -7.31 -4.44 -13.93
C ILE A 60 -8.13 -5.70 -14.24
N GLU A 61 -7.66 -6.59 -15.10
CA GLU A 61 -8.48 -7.67 -15.64
C GLU A 61 -8.92 -8.62 -14.54
N SER A 62 -8.04 -8.93 -13.58
CA SER A 62 -8.38 -9.74 -12.42
C SER A 62 -9.42 -9.07 -11.51
N ALA A 63 -9.39 -7.74 -11.39
CA ALA A 63 -10.39 -6.99 -10.64
C ALA A 63 -11.75 -6.97 -11.36
N LEU A 64 -11.74 -6.90 -12.70
CA LEU A 64 -12.95 -7.01 -13.53
C LEU A 64 -13.54 -8.43 -13.48
N GLU A 65 -12.70 -9.46 -13.46
CA GLU A 65 -13.11 -10.85 -13.28
C GLU A 65 -13.71 -11.07 -11.88
N MET A 66 -13.05 -10.55 -10.83
CA MET A 66 -13.53 -10.68 -9.44
C MET A 66 -14.94 -10.09 -9.27
N ALA A 67 -15.23 -8.98 -9.96
CA ALA A 67 -16.55 -8.34 -9.93
C ALA A 67 -17.68 -9.22 -10.51
N GLN A 68 -17.36 -10.32 -11.23
CA GLN A 68 -18.37 -11.27 -11.72
C GLN A 68 -18.84 -12.25 -10.63
N TYR A 69 -18.08 -12.42 -9.54
CA TYR A 69 -18.45 -13.27 -8.41
C TYR A 69 -19.39 -12.51 -7.45
N ARG A 70 -20.66 -12.38 -7.84
CA ARG A 70 -21.67 -11.55 -7.14
C ARG A 70 -21.93 -11.96 -5.69
N ASP A 71 -21.60 -13.18 -5.31
CA ASP A 71 -21.75 -13.70 -3.96
C ASP A 71 -20.54 -13.43 -3.05
N VAL A 72 -19.48 -12.80 -3.59
CA VAL A 72 -18.31 -12.35 -2.83
C VAL A 72 -18.21 -10.83 -2.94
N PRO A 73 -18.39 -10.07 -1.84
CA PRO A 73 -18.19 -8.63 -1.86
C PRO A 73 -16.79 -8.28 -2.36
N SER A 74 -16.71 -7.43 -3.38
CA SER A 74 -15.44 -6.99 -3.93
C SER A 74 -15.42 -5.49 -4.21
N ILE A 75 -14.21 -4.93 -4.21
CA ILE A 75 -13.95 -3.54 -4.56
C ILE A 75 -13.06 -3.54 -5.81
N PRO A 76 -13.53 -2.97 -6.94
CA PRO A 76 -12.69 -2.76 -8.12
C PRO A 76 -11.51 -1.86 -7.76
N GLY A 77 -10.29 -2.37 -7.89
CA GLY A 77 -9.07 -1.66 -7.53
C GLY A 77 -7.92 -1.90 -8.49
N ILE A 78 -6.85 -1.15 -8.30
CA ILE A 78 -5.56 -1.26 -9.00
C ILE A 78 -4.45 -0.72 -8.10
N GLU A 79 -3.29 -1.35 -8.11
CA GLU A 79 -2.07 -0.76 -7.55
C GLU A 79 -1.19 -0.23 -8.69
N ILE A 80 -0.96 1.07 -8.73
CA ILE A 80 -0.23 1.71 -9.82
C ILE A 80 1.19 2.01 -9.37
N THR A 81 2.19 1.56 -10.13
CA THR A 81 3.58 1.96 -9.94
C THR A 81 3.84 3.24 -10.75
N SER A 82 3.98 4.38 -10.07
CA SER A 82 4.35 5.67 -10.68
C SER A 82 5.73 5.65 -11.36
N ARG A 83 6.04 6.71 -12.11
CA ARG A 83 7.36 6.96 -12.73
C ARG A 83 8.50 6.93 -11.71
N GLU A 84 8.27 7.49 -10.53
CA GLU A 84 9.18 7.45 -9.38
C GLU A 84 9.43 6.03 -8.87
N GLY A 85 8.57 5.09 -9.24
CA GLY A 85 8.55 3.73 -8.74
C GLY A 85 7.70 3.53 -7.48
N THR A 86 7.11 4.61 -6.97
CA THR A 86 6.27 4.58 -5.77
C THR A 86 4.85 4.15 -6.12
N HIS A 87 4.22 3.40 -5.22
CA HIS A 87 2.90 2.82 -5.43
C HIS A 87 1.78 3.72 -4.92
N ILE A 88 0.60 3.56 -5.51
CA ILE A 88 -0.67 4.12 -5.05
C ILE A 88 -1.78 3.12 -5.34
N LEU A 89 -2.69 2.95 -4.39
CA LEU A 89 -3.92 2.17 -4.55
C LEU A 89 -5.04 3.11 -4.98
N VAL A 90 -5.78 2.71 -6.01
CA VAL A 90 -6.98 3.44 -6.46
C VAL A 90 -8.15 2.47 -6.50
N TYR A 91 -9.16 2.75 -5.69
CA TYR A 91 -10.40 1.98 -5.61
C TYR A 91 -11.54 2.72 -6.28
N PHE A 92 -12.47 1.99 -6.89
CA PHE A 92 -13.61 2.57 -7.60
C PHE A 92 -14.93 2.00 -7.08
N TYR A 93 -15.95 2.85 -7.07
CA TYR A 93 -17.31 2.43 -6.67
C TYR A 93 -17.93 1.44 -7.67
N GLU A 94 -17.49 1.47 -8.94
CA GLU A 94 -18.00 0.60 -9.99
C GLU A 94 -16.90 0.21 -10.97
N SER A 95 -16.95 -1.04 -11.48
CA SER A 95 -15.95 -1.57 -12.43
C SER A 95 -15.89 -0.78 -13.73
N ARG A 96 -16.99 -0.13 -14.15
CA ARG A 96 -17.01 0.75 -15.33
C ARG A 96 -16.10 1.97 -15.17
N HIS A 97 -15.98 2.50 -13.95
CA HIS A 97 -15.10 3.64 -13.65
C HIS A 97 -13.64 3.20 -13.67
N LEU A 98 -13.31 2.05 -13.04
CA LEU A 98 -11.98 1.45 -13.11
C LEU A 98 -11.55 1.23 -14.57
N LYS A 99 -12.41 0.60 -15.39
CA LYS A 99 -12.12 0.33 -16.80
C LYS A 99 -11.88 1.61 -17.59
N LYS A 100 -12.74 2.62 -17.45
CA LYS A 100 -12.61 3.90 -18.16
C LYS A 100 -11.37 4.68 -17.71
N PHE A 101 -11.09 4.71 -16.40
CA PHE A 101 -9.88 5.32 -15.85
C PHE A 101 -8.62 4.65 -16.41
N TYR A 102 -8.56 3.32 -16.34
CA TYR A 102 -7.42 2.54 -16.81
C TYR A 102 -7.17 2.77 -18.31
N THR A 103 -8.17 2.55 -19.16
CA THR A 103 -8.02 2.65 -20.62
C THR A 103 -7.62 4.06 -21.06
N LYS A 104 -8.12 5.10 -20.39
CA LYS A 104 -7.86 6.49 -20.80
C LYS A 104 -6.58 7.07 -20.20
N TYR A 105 -6.26 6.76 -18.94
CA TYR A 105 -5.23 7.46 -18.19
C TYR A 105 -4.04 6.60 -17.80
N ILE A 106 -4.16 5.27 -17.69
CA ILE A 106 -3.05 4.42 -17.23
C ILE A 106 -2.46 3.60 -18.38
N GLN A 107 -3.30 2.87 -19.12
CA GLN A 107 -2.91 1.97 -20.20
C GLN A 107 -1.99 2.62 -21.25
N PRO A 108 -2.23 3.88 -21.71
CA PRO A 108 -1.36 4.51 -22.71
C PRO A 108 0.06 4.82 -22.21
N PHE A 109 0.27 4.80 -20.89
CA PHE A 109 1.51 5.22 -20.23
C PHE A 109 2.21 4.08 -19.48
N LEU A 110 1.78 2.83 -19.71
CA LEU A 110 2.44 1.66 -19.15
C LEU A 110 3.91 1.57 -19.58
N GLY A 111 4.71 0.94 -18.72
CA GLY A 111 6.09 0.60 -19.05
C GLY A 111 6.18 -0.54 -20.07
N ARG A 112 7.39 -1.04 -20.31
CA ARG A 112 7.61 -2.15 -21.27
C ARG A 112 6.92 -3.44 -20.85
N GLU A 113 6.86 -3.67 -19.55
CA GLU A 113 6.23 -4.84 -18.93
C GLU A 113 5.16 -4.39 -17.92
N ILE A 114 4.22 -5.27 -17.61
CA ILE A 114 3.11 -5.00 -16.67
C ILE A 114 3.62 -4.52 -15.29
N MET A 115 4.73 -5.09 -14.83
CA MET A 115 5.37 -4.77 -13.55
C MET A 115 6.24 -3.53 -13.57
N SER A 116 6.47 -2.95 -14.75
CA SER A 116 7.31 -1.76 -14.91
C SER A 116 6.59 -0.52 -14.39
N SER A 117 7.36 0.50 -14.02
CA SER A 117 6.78 1.80 -13.71
C SER A 117 6.07 2.39 -14.91
N THR A 118 4.95 3.05 -14.66
CA THR A 118 4.30 3.91 -15.66
C THR A 118 5.17 5.13 -15.96
N ARG A 119 4.85 5.86 -17.03
CA ARG A 119 5.47 7.15 -17.34
C ARG A 119 4.88 8.33 -16.57
N LEU A 120 3.81 8.09 -15.81
CA LEU A 120 3.07 9.11 -15.05
C LEU A 120 3.73 9.37 -13.70
N SER A 121 3.85 10.64 -13.34
CA SER A 121 4.16 11.05 -11.97
C SER A 121 3.02 10.69 -11.01
N MET A 122 3.35 10.68 -9.72
CA MET A 122 2.34 10.50 -8.67
C MET A 122 1.21 11.55 -8.75
N GLU A 123 1.54 12.81 -9.04
CA GLU A 123 0.57 13.89 -9.19
C GLU A 123 -0.41 13.64 -10.35
N GLU A 124 0.09 13.20 -11.50
CA GLU A 124 -0.73 12.88 -12.68
C GLU A 124 -1.69 11.72 -12.38
N ILE A 125 -1.24 10.71 -11.62
CA ILE A 125 -2.08 9.57 -11.21
C ILE A 125 -3.16 10.04 -10.23
N VAL A 126 -2.80 10.78 -9.18
CA VAL A 126 -3.78 11.30 -8.21
C VAL A 126 -4.78 12.23 -8.89
N HIS A 127 -4.33 13.11 -9.78
CA HIS A 127 -5.20 14.03 -10.51
C HIS A 127 -6.19 13.28 -11.42
N SER A 128 -5.71 12.29 -12.18
CA SER A 128 -6.58 11.51 -13.07
C SER A 128 -7.57 10.64 -12.30
N ALA A 129 -7.20 10.10 -11.14
CA ALA A 129 -8.11 9.35 -10.27
C ALA A 129 -9.28 10.23 -9.78
N LYS A 130 -9.01 11.48 -9.38
CA LYS A 130 -10.03 12.45 -8.92
C LYS A 130 -11.10 12.79 -9.96
N LEU A 131 -10.89 12.47 -11.24
CA LEU A 131 -11.90 12.63 -12.30
C LEU A 131 -12.99 11.54 -12.24
N PHE A 132 -12.86 10.56 -11.35
CA PHE A 132 -13.77 9.44 -11.19
C PHE A 132 -14.25 9.31 -9.74
N PRO A 133 -15.40 8.65 -9.51
CA PRO A 133 -15.80 8.21 -8.17
C PRO A 133 -14.82 7.15 -7.67
N SER A 134 -13.75 7.60 -7.01
CA SER A 134 -12.66 6.76 -6.51
C SER A 134 -12.18 7.16 -5.13
N VAL A 135 -11.44 6.27 -4.49
CA VAL A 135 -10.67 6.51 -3.26
C VAL A 135 -9.21 6.19 -3.53
N THR A 136 -8.34 7.14 -3.25
CA THR A 136 -6.89 7.07 -3.43
C THR A 136 -6.18 6.89 -2.10
N ILE A 137 -5.43 5.80 -1.98
CA ILE A 137 -4.70 5.45 -0.76
C ILE A 137 -3.22 5.26 -1.09
N PHE A 138 -2.33 5.86 -0.32
CA PHE A 138 -0.91 5.48 -0.38
C PHE A 138 -0.69 4.17 0.39
N PRO A 139 -0.39 3.05 -0.29
CA PRO A 139 -0.05 1.80 0.38
C PRO A 139 1.27 1.93 1.10
N HIS A 140 1.42 1.21 2.21
CA HIS A 140 2.63 1.08 3.00
C HIS A 140 3.55 2.33 2.95
N PRO A 141 3.09 3.54 3.36
CA PRO A 141 3.79 4.81 3.11
C PRO A 141 5.25 4.81 3.53
N TYR A 142 5.53 4.18 4.68
CA TYR A 142 6.88 3.77 5.07
C TYR A 142 7.06 2.29 4.76
N CYS A 143 8.05 1.95 3.95
CA CYS A 143 8.48 0.57 3.73
C CYS A 143 10.00 0.52 3.53
N VAL A 144 10.56 -0.69 3.44
CA VAL A 144 12.01 -0.85 3.22
C VAL A 144 12.44 -0.42 1.81
N ALA A 145 11.54 -0.58 0.83
CA ALA A 145 11.78 -0.27 -0.57
C ALA A 145 11.43 1.19 -0.89
N TYR A 146 11.73 1.63 -2.13
CA TYR A 146 11.31 2.95 -2.63
C TYR A 146 9.80 3.02 -2.96
N THR A 147 9.05 1.93 -2.73
CA THR A 147 7.66 1.80 -3.19
C THR A 147 6.67 2.58 -2.31
N GLY A 148 6.98 2.82 -1.03
CA GLY A 148 6.16 3.66 -0.14
C GLY A 148 6.41 5.16 -0.35
N ILE A 149 5.37 6.00 -0.26
CA ILE A 149 5.45 7.44 -0.58
C ILE A 149 6.43 8.24 0.29
N CYS A 150 6.66 7.83 1.53
CA CYS A 150 7.60 8.48 2.45
C CYS A 150 9.05 8.01 2.22
N ASN A 151 9.54 8.16 1.00
CA ASN A 151 10.89 7.81 0.58
C ASN A 151 11.68 9.02 0.05
N LEU A 152 12.98 8.85 -0.20
CA LEU A 152 13.90 9.92 -0.63
C LEU A 152 13.63 10.52 -2.03
N ASN A 153 12.75 9.93 -2.83
CA ASN A 153 12.40 10.41 -4.16
C ASN A 153 11.50 11.65 -4.11
N PHE A 154 10.88 11.94 -2.97
CA PHE A 154 10.01 13.09 -2.78
C PHE A 154 10.66 14.09 -1.82
N GLU A 155 10.84 15.32 -2.28
CA GLU A 155 11.19 16.43 -1.40
C GLU A 155 10.05 16.70 -0.42
N GLN A 156 10.37 17.20 0.78
CA GLN A 156 9.40 17.34 1.87
C GLN A 156 8.13 18.12 1.47
N ALA A 157 8.29 19.27 0.80
CA ALA A 157 7.16 20.08 0.36
C ALA A 157 6.30 19.38 -0.72
N ARG A 158 6.93 18.55 -1.57
CA ARG A 158 6.22 17.74 -2.57
C ARG A 158 5.44 16.61 -1.89
N LEU A 159 6.07 15.93 -0.93
CA LEU A 159 5.45 14.87 -0.15
C LEU A 159 4.21 15.38 0.59
N GLU A 160 4.29 16.53 1.25
CA GLU A 160 3.17 17.14 1.98
C GLU A 160 1.99 17.43 1.05
N ARG A 161 2.23 18.00 -0.13
CA ARG A 161 1.16 18.23 -1.13
C ARG A 161 0.54 16.93 -1.63
N LEU A 162 1.33 15.88 -1.84
CA LEU A 162 0.82 14.59 -2.28
C LEU A 162 -0.03 13.92 -1.19
N LEU A 163 0.43 13.94 0.06
CA LEU A 163 -0.31 13.43 1.22
C LEU A 163 -1.62 14.20 1.44
N ASP A 164 -1.63 15.50 1.19
CA ASP A 164 -2.85 16.30 1.23
C ASP A 164 -3.80 15.97 0.05
N ALA A 165 -3.24 15.72 -1.13
CA ALA A 165 -4.02 15.44 -2.33
C ALA A 165 -4.71 14.06 -2.31
N ALA A 166 -4.17 13.05 -1.65
CA ALA A 166 -4.78 11.73 -1.53
C ALA A 166 -5.89 11.68 -0.46
N ASP A 167 -6.76 10.68 -0.56
CA ASP A 167 -7.86 10.48 0.39
C ASP A 167 -7.36 9.88 1.72
N GLY A 168 -6.28 9.09 1.70
CA GLY A 168 -5.77 8.42 2.89
C GLY A 168 -4.49 7.61 2.72
N VAL A 169 -4.21 6.80 3.74
CA VAL A 169 -3.01 5.96 3.82
C VAL A 169 -3.33 4.55 4.34
N GLU A 170 -2.55 3.57 3.89
CA GLU A 170 -2.58 2.22 4.46
C GLU A 170 -1.77 2.21 5.76
N VAL A 171 -2.43 1.97 6.89
CA VAL A 171 -1.84 2.09 8.24
C VAL A 171 -1.26 0.77 8.75
N ILE A 172 -1.81 -0.36 8.29
CA ILE A 172 -1.27 -1.70 8.55
C ILE A 172 -1.23 -2.47 7.24
N ASN A 173 -0.07 -3.00 6.92
CA ASN A 173 0.16 -3.89 5.78
C ASN A 173 0.80 -5.19 6.30
N ALA A 174 0.26 -6.35 5.95
CA ALA A 174 0.73 -7.61 6.52
C ALA A 174 2.15 -8.00 6.05
N GLU A 175 2.52 -7.65 4.82
CA GLU A 175 3.86 -7.86 4.26
C GLU A 175 4.88 -6.82 4.73
N ASN A 176 4.45 -5.72 5.35
CA ASN A 176 5.36 -4.70 5.89
C ASN A 176 5.90 -5.07 7.29
N ILE A 177 7.03 -4.48 7.69
CA ILE A 177 7.67 -4.74 8.99
C ILE A 177 6.95 -3.93 10.08
N HIS A 178 6.78 -4.53 11.27
CA HIS A 178 6.11 -3.90 12.41
C HIS A 178 6.49 -2.43 12.65
N ARG A 179 7.80 -2.13 12.73
CA ARG A 179 8.31 -0.76 12.94
C ARG A 179 7.82 0.25 11.90
N TRP A 180 7.59 -0.20 10.66
CA TRP A 180 7.12 0.64 9.57
C TRP A 180 5.61 0.79 9.61
N ASN A 181 4.86 -0.27 9.91
CA ASN A 181 3.43 -0.17 10.19
C ASN A 181 3.14 0.81 11.34
N LEU A 182 3.96 0.81 12.41
CA LEU A 182 3.84 1.80 13.48
C LEU A 182 4.01 3.24 12.96
N ARG A 183 4.95 3.49 12.04
CA ARG A 183 5.10 4.81 11.41
C ARG A 183 3.95 5.16 10.48
N CYS A 184 3.43 4.20 9.72
CA CYS A 184 2.25 4.39 8.88
C CYS A 184 1.01 4.72 9.72
N THR A 185 0.86 4.05 10.87
CA THR A 185 -0.19 4.33 11.86
C THR A 185 -0.06 5.75 12.41
N LEU A 186 1.12 6.15 12.86
CA LEU A 186 1.37 7.53 13.33
C LEU A 186 1.07 8.57 12.24
N LEU A 187 1.44 8.28 10.99
CA LEU A 187 1.12 9.14 9.85
C LEU A 187 -0.39 9.24 9.62
N GLY A 188 -1.12 8.13 9.64
CA GLY A 188 -2.57 8.11 9.50
C GLY A 188 -3.28 8.92 10.59
N LEU A 189 -2.84 8.79 11.84
CA LEU A 189 -3.34 9.57 12.97
C LEU A 189 -3.05 11.06 12.82
N TYR A 190 -1.86 11.41 12.33
CA TYR A 190 -1.46 12.80 12.11
C TYR A 190 -2.25 13.47 10.98
N LEU A 191 -2.46 12.77 9.85
CA LEU A 191 -3.14 13.31 8.68
C LEU A 191 -4.64 13.52 8.91
N LYS A 192 -5.26 12.80 9.85
CA LYS A 192 -6.72 12.79 10.09
C LYS A 192 -7.53 12.53 8.81
N LYS A 193 -6.98 11.70 7.92
CA LYS A 193 -7.55 11.29 6.64
C LYS A 193 -8.09 9.86 6.71
N ALA A 194 -8.54 9.33 5.58
CA ALA A 194 -8.96 7.95 5.51
C ALA A 194 -7.81 7.00 5.85
N ILE A 195 -8.15 5.85 6.43
CA ILE A 195 -7.21 4.79 6.77
C ILE A 195 -7.70 3.48 6.18
N THR A 196 -6.77 2.67 5.69
CA THR A 196 -7.04 1.29 5.28
C THR A 196 -5.98 0.35 5.82
N GLY A 197 -6.28 -0.94 5.81
CA GLY A 197 -5.31 -2.00 5.96
C GLY A 197 -5.63 -3.15 5.04
N GLY A 198 -4.58 -3.81 4.57
CA GLY A 198 -4.67 -4.94 3.66
C GLY A 198 -3.51 -5.91 3.89
N SER A 199 -3.66 -7.11 3.36
CA SER A 199 -2.63 -8.12 3.49
C SER A 199 -1.44 -7.88 2.57
N ASP A 200 -1.63 -7.14 1.47
CA ASP A 200 -0.69 -7.09 0.34
C ASP A 200 -0.33 -8.52 -0.07
N GLY A 201 -1.41 -9.31 -0.21
CA GLY A 201 -1.34 -10.75 -0.22
C GLY A 201 -0.97 -11.29 -1.59
N HIS A 202 0.18 -11.98 -1.66
CA HIS A 202 0.60 -12.76 -2.84
C HIS A 202 0.23 -14.24 -2.75
N SER A 203 -0.44 -14.67 -1.67
CA SER A 203 -0.96 -16.03 -1.52
C SER A 203 -2.21 -16.10 -0.65
N LEU A 204 -3.08 -17.10 -0.83
CA LEU A 204 -4.31 -17.30 -0.02
C LEU A 204 -4.06 -17.36 1.49
N TYR A 205 -2.85 -17.70 1.93
CA TYR A 205 -2.47 -17.72 3.34
C TYR A 205 -2.48 -16.31 3.98
N HIS A 206 -2.25 -15.26 3.16
CA HIS A 206 -2.15 -13.87 3.62
C HIS A 206 -3.52 -13.21 3.78
N MET A 207 -4.53 -13.71 3.05
CA MET A 207 -5.85 -13.11 3.02
C MET A 207 -6.46 -12.99 4.41
N GLY A 208 -6.91 -11.78 4.74
CA GLY A 208 -7.58 -11.47 6.00
C GLY A 208 -6.65 -11.44 7.23
N LYS A 209 -5.33 -11.42 7.05
CA LYS A 209 -4.38 -11.19 8.17
C LYS A 209 -4.41 -9.76 8.69
N VAL A 210 -4.70 -8.82 7.79
CA VAL A 210 -5.01 -7.43 8.08
C VAL A 210 -6.26 -7.10 7.29
N VAL A 211 -7.23 -6.46 7.94
CA VAL A 211 -8.51 -6.11 7.34
C VAL A 211 -8.92 -4.70 7.73
N THR A 212 -9.65 -4.07 6.83
CA THR A 212 -10.42 -2.86 7.09
C THR A 212 -11.86 -3.26 7.39
N TYR A 213 -12.46 -2.67 8.41
CA TYR A 213 -13.82 -2.99 8.82
C TYR A 213 -14.60 -1.76 9.26
N ALA A 214 -15.91 -1.79 9.05
CA ALA A 214 -16.82 -0.69 9.36
C ALA A 214 -18.24 -1.20 9.62
N CYS A 215 -19.01 -0.46 10.43
CA CYS A 215 -20.43 -0.71 10.63
C CYS A 215 -21.19 -0.14 9.42
N CYS A 216 -21.31 -0.96 8.37
CA CYS A 216 -22.01 -0.64 7.13
C CYS A 216 -22.42 -1.94 6.43
N GLU A 217 -23.21 -1.82 5.36
CA GLU A 217 -23.52 -2.94 4.48
C GLU A 217 -22.23 -3.62 3.97
N PRO A 218 -22.19 -4.96 3.86
CA PRO A 218 -21.02 -5.70 3.38
C PRO A 218 -20.88 -5.60 1.85
N THR A 219 -20.81 -4.37 1.34
CA THR A 219 -20.66 -4.05 -0.09
C THR A 219 -19.46 -3.15 -0.30
N GLY A 220 -18.85 -3.23 -1.49
CA GLY A 220 -17.72 -2.39 -1.85
C GLY A 220 -18.03 -0.88 -1.74
N PRO A 221 -19.11 -0.36 -2.34
CA PRO A 221 -19.51 1.04 -2.22
C PRO A 221 -19.67 1.52 -0.76
N ALA A 222 -20.38 0.77 0.08
CA ALA A 222 -20.60 1.15 1.48
C ALA A 222 -19.28 1.17 2.29
N MET A 223 -18.37 0.22 2.03
CA MET A 223 -17.04 0.23 2.62
C MET A 223 -16.22 1.45 2.17
N LEU A 224 -16.27 1.82 0.88
CA LEU A 224 -15.59 3.02 0.39
C LEU A 224 -16.14 4.30 1.01
N ASP A 225 -17.47 4.41 1.19
CA ASP A 225 -18.08 5.53 1.91
C ASP A 225 -17.63 5.60 3.37
N ALA A 226 -17.57 4.45 4.06
CA ALA A 226 -17.07 4.38 5.43
C ALA A 226 -15.59 4.79 5.55
N ILE A 227 -14.77 4.43 4.55
CA ILE A 227 -13.37 4.85 4.46
C ILE A 227 -13.28 6.36 4.27
N LYS A 228 -14.02 6.94 3.30
CA LYS A 228 -14.01 8.38 3.01
C LYS A 228 -14.51 9.23 4.18
N ASN A 229 -15.53 8.76 4.88
CA ASN A 229 -16.13 9.46 6.01
C ASN A 229 -15.36 9.24 7.32
N GLY A 230 -14.29 8.44 7.30
CA GLY A 230 -13.44 8.20 8.47
C GLY A 230 -14.06 7.31 9.55
N SER A 231 -15.12 6.55 9.24
CA SER A 231 -15.72 5.57 10.17
C SER A 231 -15.06 4.19 10.09
N ALA A 232 -14.26 3.94 9.05
CA ALA A 232 -13.49 2.71 8.92
C ALA A 232 -12.42 2.56 10.01
N ARG A 233 -12.23 1.31 10.43
CA ARG A 233 -11.24 0.83 11.39
C ARG A 233 -10.35 -0.23 10.73
N VAL A 234 -9.16 -0.44 11.30
CA VAL A 234 -8.17 -1.39 10.77
C VAL A 234 -7.70 -2.29 11.90
N ILE A 235 -7.67 -3.60 11.65
CA ILE A 235 -7.13 -4.59 12.59
C ILE A 235 -6.26 -5.60 11.87
N GLY A 236 -5.09 -5.89 12.43
CA GLY A 236 -4.21 -6.91 11.87
C GLY A 236 -2.81 -6.93 12.46
N LYS A 237 -2.03 -7.94 12.07
CA LYS A 237 -0.60 -8.03 12.38
C LYS A 237 0.19 -8.42 11.15
N GLU A 238 1.44 -7.96 11.09
CA GLU A 238 2.38 -8.40 10.08
C GLU A 238 2.65 -9.92 10.13
N ILE A 239 2.98 -10.48 8.97
CA ILE A 239 3.39 -11.87 8.85
C ILE A 239 4.81 -12.01 9.43
N ASN A 240 5.02 -12.99 10.30
CA ASN A 240 6.29 -13.23 10.99
C ASN A 240 7.50 -13.22 10.03
N LEU A 241 8.57 -12.51 10.42
CA LEU A 241 9.77 -12.26 9.62
C LEU A 241 10.44 -13.53 9.06
N PHE A 242 10.47 -14.63 9.83
CA PHE A 242 11.01 -15.92 9.37
C PHE A 242 10.23 -16.50 8.18
N ARG A 243 8.93 -16.27 8.12
CA ARG A 243 8.08 -16.71 6.99
C ARG A 243 8.19 -15.77 5.79
N LYS A 244 8.55 -14.49 6.00
CA LYS A 244 8.88 -13.55 4.92
C LYS A 244 10.15 -13.93 4.16
N VAL A 245 11.15 -14.52 4.80
CA VAL A 245 12.35 -15.02 4.10
C VAL A 245 12.00 -16.18 3.18
N ALA A 246 11.12 -17.09 3.61
CA ALA A 246 10.62 -18.20 2.79
C ALA A 246 9.68 -17.74 1.64
N ALA A 247 8.96 -16.62 1.82
CA ALA A 247 8.21 -15.98 0.74
C ALA A 247 9.13 -15.16 -0.20
N GLY A 248 10.17 -14.53 0.33
CA GLY A 248 11.16 -13.76 -0.42
C GLY A 248 12.04 -14.61 -1.34
N THR A 249 12.33 -15.86 -0.98
CA THR A 249 13.01 -16.80 -1.88
C THR A 249 12.15 -17.18 -3.08
N SER A 250 10.82 -17.13 -2.97
CA SER A 250 9.93 -17.32 -4.13
C SER A 250 9.87 -16.10 -5.07
N LYS A 251 10.27 -14.91 -4.60
CA LYS A 251 10.45 -13.72 -5.47
C LYS A 251 11.66 -13.86 -6.41
N LEU A 252 12.50 -14.89 -6.23
CA LEU A 252 13.67 -15.18 -7.06
C LEU A 252 13.37 -16.18 -8.20
N ASN A 253 12.17 -16.78 -8.25
CA ASN A 253 11.81 -17.80 -9.26
C ASN A 253 11.08 -17.24 -10.50
N VAL A 254 11.00 -15.93 -10.65
CA VAL A 254 10.56 -15.28 -11.89
C VAL A 254 11.83 -14.98 -12.72
N PRO A 255 11.85 -15.24 -14.04
CA PRO A 255 13.06 -15.07 -14.84
C PRO A 255 13.67 -13.69 -14.64
N VAL A 256 14.98 -13.65 -14.36
CA VAL A 256 15.81 -12.45 -14.16
C VAL A 256 15.64 -11.39 -15.28
N ALA A 257 15.10 -11.79 -16.43
CA ALA A 257 14.74 -10.93 -17.55
C ALA A 257 13.66 -9.87 -17.24
N ALA A 258 12.72 -10.11 -16.31
CA ALA A 258 11.65 -9.15 -15.95
C ALA A 258 12.06 -8.11 -14.87
N TYR A 259 13.33 -8.13 -14.43
CA TYR A 259 13.78 -7.44 -13.22
C TYR A 259 14.82 -6.30 -13.35
N PRO A 260 15.32 -5.84 -14.51
CA PRO A 260 16.42 -4.88 -14.52
C PRO A 260 16.03 -3.49 -13.98
N GLU A 261 14.82 -3.00 -14.25
CA GLU A 261 14.42 -1.65 -13.83
C GLU A 261 14.10 -1.54 -12.34
N ARG A 262 13.33 -2.48 -11.76
CA ARG A 262 13.00 -2.46 -10.32
C ARG A 262 14.25 -2.70 -9.47
N LEU A 263 15.13 -3.65 -9.84
CA LEU A 263 16.42 -3.83 -9.17
C LEU A 263 17.27 -2.55 -9.30
N GLY A 264 17.38 -1.99 -10.51
CA GLY A 264 18.15 -0.77 -10.74
C GLY A 264 17.65 0.43 -9.93
N LYS A 265 16.33 0.56 -9.73
CA LYS A 265 15.74 1.59 -8.85
C LYS A 265 16.01 1.31 -7.37
N ASN A 266 15.86 0.07 -6.92
CA ASN A 266 16.18 -0.33 -5.54
C ASN A 266 17.65 -0.14 -5.19
N ILE A 267 18.55 -0.50 -6.11
CA ILE A 267 19.99 -0.32 -5.98
C ILE A 267 20.34 1.17 -5.93
N ARG A 268 19.80 2.00 -6.84
CA ARG A 268 20.01 3.47 -6.78
C ARG A 268 19.47 4.07 -5.48
N TYR A 269 18.30 3.61 -5.02
CA TYR A 269 17.71 4.05 -3.77
C TYR A 269 18.57 3.67 -2.56
N SER A 270 19.08 2.44 -2.51
CA SER A 270 19.96 1.98 -1.42
C SER A 270 21.29 2.75 -1.40
N TYR A 271 21.90 3.01 -2.55
CA TYR A 271 23.07 3.89 -2.65
C TYR A 271 22.77 5.30 -2.14
N ARG A 272 21.63 5.88 -2.53
CA ARG A 272 21.20 7.21 -2.06
C ARG A 272 20.99 7.24 -0.55
N LEU A 273 20.35 6.20 0.02
CA LEU A 273 20.18 6.05 1.46
C LEU A 273 21.51 5.97 2.21
N ILE A 274 22.45 5.15 1.72
CA ILE A 274 23.79 5.01 2.32
C ILE A 274 24.52 6.36 2.26
N HIS A 275 24.46 7.04 1.12
CA HIS A 275 25.10 8.34 0.93
C HIS A 275 24.53 9.40 1.90
N VAL A 276 23.20 9.53 2.00
CA VAL A 276 22.55 10.46 2.94
C VAL A 276 22.91 10.15 4.40
N LYS A 277 22.86 8.87 4.80
CA LYS A 277 23.27 8.45 6.15
C LYS A 277 24.74 8.79 6.43
N SER A 278 25.63 8.60 5.45
CA SER A 278 27.05 8.93 5.59
C SER A 278 27.27 10.43 5.82
N ILE A 279 26.53 11.29 5.13
CA ILE A 279 26.58 12.75 5.30
C ILE A 279 26.09 13.14 6.70
N LEU A 280 24.97 12.57 7.15
CA LEU A 280 24.42 12.85 8.47
C LEU A 280 25.38 12.43 9.60
N ILE A 281 25.98 11.24 9.49
CA ILE A 281 26.99 10.76 10.45
C ILE A 281 28.21 11.68 10.47
N ARG A 282 28.72 12.10 9.30
CA ARG A 282 29.85 13.04 9.20
C ARG A 282 29.51 14.39 9.86
N ARG A 283 28.32 14.94 9.61
CA ARG A 283 27.86 16.18 10.26
C ARG A 283 27.75 16.02 11.78
N GLN A 284 27.21 14.89 12.25
CA GLN A 284 27.07 14.63 13.69
C GLN A 284 28.44 14.45 14.38
N LEU A 285 29.40 13.80 13.72
CA LEU A 285 30.79 13.70 14.17
C LEU A 285 31.46 15.08 14.20
N GLN A 286 31.30 15.90 13.15
CA GLN A 286 31.82 17.28 13.13
C GLN A 286 31.24 18.11 14.27
N LEU A 287 29.93 18.05 14.51
CA LEU A 287 29.28 18.74 15.63
C LEU A 287 29.80 18.24 16.98
N ARG A 288 30.05 16.93 17.12
CA ARG A 288 30.62 16.34 18.35
C ARG A 288 32.07 16.79 18.58
N ILE A 289 32.89 16.85 17.53
CA ILE A 289 34.27 17.35 17.56
C ILE A 289 34.27 18.86 17.91
N TYR A 290 33.42 19.64 17.26
CA TYR A 290 33.26 21.08 17.53
C TYR A 290 32.87 21.34 18.99
N ARG A 291 31.84 20.64 19.50
CA ARG A 291 31.42 20.73 20.92
C ARG A 291 32.53 20.33 21.88
N ARG A 292 33.36 19.34 21.53
CA ARG A 292 34.51 18.90 22.35
C ARG A 292 35.64 19.94 22.36
N ARG A 293 35.91 20.59 21.22
CA ARG A 293 36.87 21.70 21.09
C ARG A 293 36.44 22.92 21.90
N ASN A 294 35.17 23.34 21.80
CA ASN A 294 34.65 24.48 22.55
C ASN A 294 34.47 24.23 24.06
N ARG A 295 34.43 22.96 24.50
CA ARG A 295 34.54 22.61 25.94
C ARG A 295 35.96 22.77 26.49
N LEU A 296 36.98 22.64 25.64
CA LEU A 296 38.40 22.72 26.03
C LEU A 296 38.94 24.16 25.94
N HIS A 297 38.32 25.01 25.13
CA HIS A 297 38.57 26.45 25.09
C HIS A 297 37.24 27.21 25.11
N PRO A 298 36.70 27.54 26.29
CA PRO A 298 35.63 28.52 26.37
C PRO A 298 36.20 29.84 25.86
N LEU A 299 35.54 30.44 24.88
CA LEU A 299 35.86 31.78 24.39
C LEU A 299 35.98 32.72 25.61
N ARG A 300 37.18 33.26 25.81
CA ARG A 300 37.44 34.38 26.74
C ARG A 300 36.83 35.65 26.17
#